data_AF-A0A9P3UQW7-F1
#
_entry.id   AF-A0A9P3UQW7-F1
#
_cell.length_a   1.000
_cell.length_b   1.000
_cell.length_c   1.000
_cell.angle_alpha   90.00
_cell.angle_beta   90.00
_cell.angle_gamma   90.00
#
_symmetry.space_group_name_H-M   'P 1'
#
loop_
_entity.id
_entity.type
_entity.pdbx_description
1 polymer ?
#
loop_
_entity_poly.entity_id
_entity_poly.type
_entity_poly.pdbx_seq_one_letter_code
_entity_poly.pdbx_strand_id
1 'polypeptide(L)'
;MIMRTNLNSLADAPHLPAKDNASNHKLTTPTIKKDESVYYDKGDIVLLSSPEDDVITAFKVDKVFLMRFSKVFEGMLETIPSDSVSSEDTYDGVPFVELQDKASDLASFLKALYDSSVIPLKRLQKPPFRQ
;
A
#
# COMPACT_ATOMS: atom_id res chain seq x y z
N MET A 1 -31.84 -57.03 -31.85
CA MET A 1 -31.78 -55.87 -30.94
C MET A 1 -31.12 -54.71 -31.68
N ILE A 2 -31.94 -53.83 -32.27
CA ILE A 2 -31.82 -52.36 -32.44
C ILE A 2 -30.39 -51.75 -32.44
N MET A 3 -29.88 -51.33 -33.62
CA MET A 3 -29.47 -49.94 -34.04
C MET A 3 -27.95 -49.64 -33.95
N ARG A 4 -27.29 -48.77 -34.74
CA ARG A 4 -27.55 -47.90 -35.91
C ARG A 4 -26.16 -47.39 -36.45
N THR A 5 -26.00 -47.26 -37.79
CA THR A 5 -25.23 -46.27 -38.63
C THR A 5 -23.90 -45.66 -38.11
N ASN A 6 -22.72 -45.80 -38.73
CA ASN A 6 -22.18 -45.32 -40.04
C ASN A 6 -22.25 -43.78 -40.27
N LEU A 7 -21.09 -43.08 -40.37
CA LEU A 7 -20.68 -42.17 -41.48
C LEU A 7 -19.34 -41.42 -41.22
N ASN A 8 -18.38 -41.59 -42.13
CA ASN A 8 -17.40 -40.66 -42.76
C ASN A 8 -16.87 -39.43 -41.99
N SER A 9 -15.54 -39.21 -41.84
CA SER A 9 -14.56 -38.75 -42.86
C SER A 9 -14.92 -37.41 -43.53
N LEU A 10 -14.12 -36.35 -43.31
CA LEU A 10 -13.65 -35.44 -44.38
C LEU A 10 -12.61 -34.42 -43.89
N ALA A 11 -11.68 -34.10 -44.79
CA ALA A 11 -10.50 -33.26 -44.62
C ALA A 11 -10.72 -31.76 -44.89
N ASP A 12 -9.75 -30.98 -44.40
CA ASP A 12 -9.09 -29.79 -44.97
C ASP A 12 -9.72 -28.38 -45.02
N ALA A 13 -8.89 -27.44 -44.50
CA ALA A 13 -8.67 -26.01 -44.81
C ALA A 13 -9.68 -24.93 -44.34
N PRO A 14 -9.32 -23.62 -44.26
CA PRO A 14 -8.03 -22.92 -44.05
C PRO A 14 -8.10 -21.76 -42.99
N HIS A 15 -7.02 -20.99 -42.89
CA HIS A 15 -6.67 -19.86 -42.01
C HIS A 15 -7.48 -18.53 -42.20
N LEU A 16 -7.53 -17.69 -41.14
CA LEU A 16 -7.72 -16.21 -41.02
C LEU A 16 -9.03 -15.64 -40.38
N PRO A 17 -8.99 -14.42 -39.76
CA PRO A 17 -9.49 -14.16 -38.40
C PRO A 17 -10.66 -13.16 -38.33
N ALA A 18 -11.41 -13.19 -37.23
CA ALA A 18 -12.31 -12.10 -36.82
C ALA A 18 -12.55 -12.23 -35.29
N LYS A 19 -11.96 -11.34 -34.49
CA LYS A 19 -12.51 -10.07 -34.01
C LYS A 19 -13.25 -10.22 -32.67
N ASP A 20 -12.69 -9.49 -31.71
CA ASP A 20 -13.41 -8.70 -30.71
C ASP A 20 -14.35 -9.46 -29.76
N ASN A 21 -13.80 -9.87 -28.60
CA ASN A 21 -14.48 -9.53 -27.36
C ASN A 21 -13.53 -8.78 -26.43
N ALA A 22 -13.52 -7.46 -26.62
CA ALA A 22 -13.09 -6.53 -25.59
C ALA A 22 -13.86 -6.82 -24.29
N SER A 23 -13.21 -7.46 -23.34
CA SER A 23 -13.39 -7.15 -21.93
C SER A 23 -12.06 -6.61 -21.43
N ASN A 24 -11.77 -5.41 -21.92
CA ASN A 24 -10.70 -4.54 -21.48
C ASN A 24 -11.04 -4.08 -20.05
N HIS A 25 -10.96 -4.98 -19.07
CA HIS A 25 -10.63 -4.53 -17.72
C HIS A 25 -9.16 -4.13 -17.80
N LYS A 26 -8.91 -2.88 -18.19
CA LYS A 26 -7.70 -2.17 -17.80
C LYS A 26 -7.74 -2.18 -16.27
N LEU A 27 -7.25 -3.26 -15.66
CA LEU A 27 -6.94 -3.31 -14.24
C LEU A 27 -5.77 -2.34 -14.12
N THR A 28 -6.08 -1.06 -13.96
CA THR A 28 -5.08 -0.03 -13.69
C THR A 28 -4.48 -0.40 -12.35
N THR A 29 -3.35 -1.10 -12.38
CA THR A 29 -2.53 -1.23 -11.18
C THR A 29 -2.26 0.19 -10.72
N PRO A 30 -2.65 0.55 -9.48
CA PRO A 30 -2.45 1.90 -8.99
C PRO A 30 -0.95 2.24 -9.03
N THR A 31 -0.63 3.44 -9.47
CA THR A 31 0.76 3.91 -9.55
C THR A 31 1.24 4.26 -8.16
N ILE A 32 2.35 3.68 -7.72
CA ILE A 32 2.93 4.01 -6.40
C ILE A 32 3.87 5.20 -6.56
N LYS A 33 3.63 6.26 -5.79
CA LYS A 33 4.45 7.49 -5.72
C LYS A 33 5.07 7.62 -4.33
N LYS A 34 6.37 7.91 -4.26
CA LYS A 34 7.06 8.20 -2.98
C LYS A 34 6.76 9.63 -2.53
N ASP A 35 6.48 9.85 -1.24
CA ASP A 35 6.34 11.19 -0.68
C ASP A 35 7.71 11.78 -0.32
N GLU A 36 8.17 12.79 -1.07
CA GLU A 36 9.49 13.39 -0.87
C GLU A 36 9.68 14.04 0.52
N SER A 37 8.58 14.39 1.20
CA SER A 37 8.66 15.02 2.52
C SER A 37 8.77 14.03 3.67
N VAL A 38 8.37 12.77 3.45
CA VAL A 38 8.40 11.70 4.47
C VAL A 38 8.79 10.37 3.79
N TYR A 39 10.04 10.31 3.34
CA TYR A 39 10.66 9.10 2.81
C TYR A 39 12.12 9.04 3.26
N TYR A 40 12.37 8.30 4.33
CA TYR A 40 13.69 8.21 4.96
C TYR A 40 14.48 7.03 4.41
N ASP A 41 15.69 7.28 3.90
CA ASP A 41 16.55 6.23 3.32
C ASP A 41 16.79 5.06 4.27
N LYS A 42 16.91 5.35 5.57
CA LYS A 42 17.17 4.39 6.64
C LYS A 42 15.91 3.74 7.23
N GLY A 43 14.72 4.12 6.78
CA GLY A 43 13.48 3.52 7.27
C GLY A 43 13.45 2.02 7.02
N ASP A 44 12.92 1.28 7.98
CA ASP A 44 12.84 -0.18 8.00
C ASP A 44 11.45 -0.71 7.60
N ILE A 45 10.50 0.20 7.31
CA ILE A 45 9.15 -0.13 6.85
C ILE A 45 8.60 0.94 5.88
N VAL A 46 7.76 0.50 4.95
CA VAL A 46 7.01 1.37 4.03
C VAL A 46 5.52 1.32 4.37
N LEU A 47 4.87 2.47 4.48
CA LEU A 47 3.42 2.57 4.59
C LEU A 47 2.86 3.02 3.24
N LEU A 48 1.87 2.30 2.74
CA LEU A 48 1.13 2.64 1.54
C LEU A 48 -0.22 3.23 1.92
N SER A 49 -0.56 4.40 1.39
CA SER A 49 -1.87 5.00 1.59
C SER A 49 -2.97 4.27 0.83
N SER A 50 -4.22 4.59 1.13
CA SER A 50 -5.33 4.28 0.23
C SER A 50 -5.10 4.95 -1.13
N PRO A 51 -5.56 4.32 -2.24
CA PRO A 51 -5.44 4.89 -3.57
C PRO A 51 -6.35 6.11 -3.73
N GLU A 52 -5.77 7.24 -4.15
CA GLU A 52 -6.48 8.46 -4.56
C GLU A 52 -6.16 8.72 -6.04
N ASP A 53 -7.18 8.80 -6.91
CA ASP A 53 -7.01 9.00 -8.36
C ASP A 53 -6.02 8.00 -9.01
N ASP A 54 -6.14 6.71 -8.68
CA ASP A 54 -5.24 5.63 -9.10
C ASP A 54 -3.77 5.79 -8.64
N VAL A 55 -3.51 6.63 -7.64
CA VAL A 55 -2.18 6.85 -7.05
C VAL A 55 -2.15 6.40 -5.59
N ILE A 56 -1.22 5.52 -5.27
CA ILE A 56 -0.89 5.14 -3.89
C ILE A 56 0.35 5.93 -3.47
N THR A 57 0.31 6.57 -2.31
CA THR A 57 1.48 7.26 -1.77
C THR A 57 2.24 6.37 -0.81
N ALA A 58 3.55 6.22 -1.03
CA ALA A 58 4.45 5.45 -0.21
C ALA A 58 5.26 6.34 0.73
N PHE A 59 5.32 5.94 2.00
CA PHE A 59 6.04 6.61 3.07
C PHE A 59 7.04 5.65 3.69
N LYS A 60 8.34 5.93 3.62
CA LYS A 60 9.38 5.09 4.21
C LYS A 60 9.80 5.67 5.56
N VAL A 61 9.65 4.91 6.64
CA VAL A 61 9.79 5.38 8.03
C VAL A 61 10.39 4.29 8.93
N ASP A 62 10.77 4.63 10.16
CA ASP A 62 11.18 3.65 11.16
C ASP A 62 10.00 3.12 11.99
N LYS A 63 9.91 1.78 12.09
CA LYS A 63 8.92 0.99 12.82
C LYS A 63 8.87 1.41 14.28
N VAL A 64 10.03 1.65 14.89
CA VAL A 64 10.17 2.06 16.31
C VAL A 64 9.40 3.35 16.62
N PHE A 65 9.42 4.34 15.73
CA PHE A 65 8.66 5.57 15.94
C PHE A 65 7.15 5.33 15.86
N LEU A 66 6.69 4.51 14.91
CA LEU A 66 5.27 4.18 14.79
C LEU A 66 4.76 3.43 16.03
N MET A 67 5.48 2.39 16.45
CA MET A 67 5.11 1.57 17.61
C MET A 67 5.09 2.38 18.92
N ARG A 68 6.04 3.32 19.08
CA ARG A 68 6.16 4.15 20.28
C ARG A 68 4.97 5.10 20.46
N PHE A 69 4.43 5.63 19.37
CA PHE A 69 3.40 6.66 19.43
C PHE A 69 1.98 6.13 19.15
N SER A 70 1.83 4.86 18.76
CA SER A 70 0.54 4.24 18.53
C SER A 70 0.55 2.76 18.89
N LYS A 71 -0.31 2.38 19.84
CA LYS A 71 -0.56 0.99 20.22
C LYS A 71 -1.18 0.15 19.11
N VAL A 72 -1.89 0.80 18.17
CA VAL A 72 -2.44 0.12 16.98
C VAL A 72 -1.31 -0.28 16.05
N PHE A 73 -0.38 0.64 15.78
CA PHE A 73 0.80 0.33 14.99
C PHE A 73 1.69 -0.70 15.70
N GLU A 74 1.85 -0.63 17.03
CA GLU A 74 2.57 -1.67 17.79
C GLU A 74 2.00 -3.06 17.55
N GLY A 75 0.70 -3.26 17.80
CA GLY A 75 0.07 -4.58 17.63
C GLY A 75 0.07 -5.06 16.18
N MET A 76 -0.12 -4.17 15.21
CA MET A 76 -0.08 -4.54 13.78
C MET A 76 1.34 -4.93 13.36
N LEU A 77 2.33 -4.13 13.72
CA LEU A 77 3.71 -4.25 13.24
C LEU A 77 4.50 -5.35 13.96
N GLU A 78 4.16 -5.71 15.20
CA GLU A 78 4.73 -6.86 15.91
C GLU A 78 4.45 -8.19 15.22
N THR A 79 3.31 -8.29 14.52
CA THR A 79 2.92 -9.53 13.83
C THR A 79 3.68 -9.76 12.53
N ILE A 80 4.35 -8.73 11.99
CA ILE A 80 5.15 -8.79 10.76
C ILE A 80 6.55 -9.32 11.14
N PRO A 81 6.87 -10.60 10.86
CA PRO A 81 8.14 -11.17 11.25
C PRO A 81 9.23 -10.63 10.33
N SER A 82 10.29 -10.05 10.89
CA SER A 82 11.37 -9.43 10.10
C SER A 82 12.08 -10.41 9.15
N ASP A 83 12.04 -11.71 9.46
CA ASP A 83 12.83 -12.75 8.78
C ASP A 83 12.04 -13.57 7.76
N SER A 84 10.72 -13.35 7.62
CA SER A 84 9.84 -14.17 6.77
C SER A 84 9.10 -13.37 5.70
N VAL A 85 9.51 -12.14 5.43
CA VAL A 85 8.91 -11.31 4.38
C VAL A 85 9.41 -11.84 3.04
N SER A 86 8.53 -12.50 2.29
CA SER A 86 8.83 -12.92 0.92
C SER A 86 9.20 -11.69 0.09
N SER A 87 10.03 -11.83 -0.94
CA SER A 87 10.38 -10.71 -1.83
C SER A 87 9.14 -10.02 -2.45
N GLU A 88 8.04 -10.76 -2.52
CA GLU A 88 6.72 -10.34 -3.00
C GLU A 88 6.01 -9.36 -2.04
N ASP A 89 6.38 -9.36 -0.75
CA ASP A 89 5.80 -8.52 0.31
C ASP A 89 6.74 -7.37 0.72
N THR A 90 7.69 -7.01 -0.14
CA THR A 90 8.65 -5.92 0.10
C THR A 90 8.49 -4.79 -0.93
N TYR A 91 8.63 -3.56 -0.46
CA TYR A 91 8.76 -2.37 -1.29
C TYR A 91 10.12 -1.73 -0.99
N ASP A 92 10.94 -1.52 -2.02
CA ASP A 92 12.29 -0.93 -1.86
C ASP A 92 13.21 -1.73 -0.89
N GLY A 93 13.01 -3.05 -0.85
CA GLY A 93 13.79 -3.99 -0.02
C GLY A 93 13.40 -4.03 1.46
N VAL A 94 12.32 -3.35 1.86
CA VAL A 94 11.78 -3.37 3.23
C VAL A 94 10.32 -3.83 3.22
N PRO A 95 9.79 -4.42 4.31
CA PRO A 95 8.37 -4.75 4.39
C PRO A 95 7.50 -3.51 4.18
N PHE A 96 6.33 -3.70 3.59
CA PHE A 96 5.33 -2.64 3.49
C PHE A 96 4.00 -3.03 4.15
N VAL A 97 3.20 -2.02 4.47
CA VAL A 97 1.84 -2.18 4.98
C VAL A 97 0.91 -1.24 4.22
N GLU A 98 -0.17 -1.79 3.69
CA GLU A 98 -1.26 -1.02 3.09
C GLU A 98 -2.24 -0.54 4.16
N LEU A 99 -2.48 0.77 4.17
CA LEU A 99 -3.40 1.44 5.07
C LEU A 99 -4.61 1.96 4.30
N GLN A 100 -5.75 2.03 4.98
CA GLN A 100 -6.97 2.63 4.43
C GLN A 100 -7.00 4.15 4.60
N ASP A 101 -5.97 4.72 5.23
CA ASP A 101 -5.85 6.16 5.46
C ASP A 101 -5.45 6.91 4.19
N LYS A 102 -5.85 8.17 4.09
CA LYS A 102 -5.47 9.04 2.98
C LYS A 102 -4.01 9.43 3.06
N ALA A 103 -3.40 9.71 1.91
CA ALA A 103 -2.01 10.16 1.85
C ALA A 103 -1.77 11.44 2.67
N SER A 104 -2.72 12.38 2.62
CA SER A 104 -2.63 13.66 3.34
C SER A 104 -2.68 13.52 4.87
N ASP A 105 -3.55 12.64 5.37
CA ASP A 105 -3.70 12.35 6.79
C ASP A 105 -2.44 11.65 7.33
N LEU A 106 -1.96 10.64 6.59
CA LEU A 106 -0.74 9.90 6.95
C LEU A 106 0.50 10.80 6.93
N ALA A 107 0.67 11.63 5.90
CA ALA A 107 1.77 12.59 5.81
C ALA A 107 1.76 13.56 7.00
N SER A 108 0.59 14.08 7.39
CA SER A 108 0.45 15.00 8.51
C SER A 108 0.79 14.35 9.84
N PHE A 109 0.31 13.12 10.06
CA PHE A 109 0.63 12.31 11.24
C PHE A 109 2.14 12.04 11.34
N LEU A 110 2.75 11.56 10.26
CA LEU A 110 4.18 11.25 10.23
C LEU A 110 5.03 12.51 10.40
N LYS A 111 4.65 13.65 9.82
CA LYS A 111 5.35 14.93 10.07
C LYS A 111 5.32 15.31 11.55
N ALA A 112 4.16 15.22 12.20
CA ALA A 112 4.05 15.50 13.63
C ALA A 112 4.88 14.53 14.50
N LEU A 113 5.08 13.31 14.03
CA LEU A 113 5.87 12.28 14.71
C LEU A 113 7.38 12.53 14.63
N TYR A 114 7.88 12.91 13.45
CA TYR A 114 9.31 13.09 13.19
C TYR A 114 9.80 14.51 13.48
N ASP A 115 8.94 15.52 13.32
CA ASP A 115 9.29 16.91 13.57
C ASP A 115 8.53 17.45 14.80
N SER A 116 9.14 17.33 15.98
CA SER A 116 8.55 17.87 17.21
C SER A 116 8.35 19.39 17.20
N SER A 117 9.01 20.10 16.27
CA SER A 117 8.91 21.56 16.14
C SER A 117 7.61 22.01 15.44
N VAL A 118 6.95 21.11 14.70
CA VAL A 118 5.64 21.40 14.09
C VAL A 118 4.47 21.31 15.07
N ILE A 119 4.72 20.88 16.31
CA ILE A 119 3.70 20.85 17.37
C ILE A 119 3.72 22.21 18.10
N PRO A 120 2.75 23.11 17.87
CA PRO A 120 2.66 24.34 18.63
C PRO A 120 2.29 24.02 20.08
N LEU A 121 3.31 23.87 20.93
CA LEU A 121 3.13 23.77 22.38
C LEU A 121 2.58 25.12 22.86
N LYS A 122 1.25 25.20 23.04
CA LYS A 122 0.64 26.29 23.80
C LYS A 122 1.27 26.26 25.18
N ARG A 123 2.19 27.20 25.45
CA ARG A 123 2.75 27.42 26.78
C ARG A 123 1.57 27.60 27.73
N LEU A 124 1.33 26.63 28.59
CA LEU A 124 0.43 26.77 29.72
C LEU A 124 0.97 27.93 30.55
N GLN A 125 0.39 29.12 30.38
CA GLN A 125 0.70 30.24 31.24
C GLN A 125 0.31 29.83 32.65
N LYS A 126 1.31 29.70 33.52
CA LYS A 126 1.12 29.41 34.93
C LYS A 126 0.19 30.49 35.48
N PRO A 127 -1.01 30.16 36.01
CA PRO A 127 -1.90 31.20 36.53
C PRO A 127 -1.15 31.97 37.63
N PRO A 128 -1.32 33.30 37.71
CA PRO A 128 -0.64 34.09 38.73
C PRO A 128 -1.06 33.56 40.10
N PHE A 129 -0.06 33.24 40.93
CA PHE A 129 -0.28 32.84 42.32
C PHE A 129 -1.07 33.96 43.01
N ARG A 130 -2.30 33.68 43.42
CA ARG A 130 -3.01 34.53 44.38
C ARG A 130 -2.32 34.37 45.73
N GLN A 131 -1.68 35.43 46.20
CA GLN A 131 -1.30 35.61 47.61
C GLN A 131 -2.53 36.04 48.41
#